data_AF-A0A7X9F873-F1
#
_entry.id   AF-A0A7X9F873-F1
#
_cell.length_a   1.000
_cell.length_b   1.000
_cell.length_c   1.000
_cell.angle_alpha   90.00
_cell.angle_beta   90.00
_cell.angle_gamma   90.00
#
_symmetry.space_group_name_H-M   'P 1'
#
loop_
_entity.id
_entity.type
_entity.pdbx_description
1 polymer ?
#
loop_
_entity_poly.entity_id
_entity_poly.type
_entity_poly.pdbx_seq_one_letter_code
_entity_poly.pdbx_strand_id
1 'polypeptide(L)'
;MEPSEFKKHAHDLVEWMASYMENVASYPVKSKSQPGEILSRLPDNPPDKPESLRDFFDDFLNIIMPGITHWQNPNFYAYFPANTSPPSILAEMITSTLAVQCMIWETSPAAAELEEKMMLWLRDMTGLPETFEGVIQDTASTSTLAAILTAREKTTDYSINE
;
A
#
# COMPACT_ATOMS: atom_id res chain seq x y z
N MET A 1 -6.63 -13.89 -18.03
CA MET A 1 -7.86 -13.09 -17.94
C MET A 1 -7.86 -12.13 -19.10
N GLU A 2 -8.89 -12.16 -19.94
CA GLU A 2 -9.03 -11.23 -21.07
C GLU A 2 -9.54 -9.85 -20.60
N PRO A 3 -9.32 -8.75 -21.34
CA PRO A 3 -9.74 -7.41 -20.92
C PRO A 3 -11.24 -7.28 -20.60
N SER A 4 -12.11 -8.02 -21.30
CA SER A 4 -13.56 -8.03 -21.04
C SER A 4 -13.92 -8.70 -19.71
N GLU A 5 -13.22 -9.78 -19.38
CA GLU A 5 -13.34 -10.49 -18.10
C GLU A 5 -12.79 -9.64 -16.95
N PHE A 6 -11.63 -9.01 -17.15
CA PHE A 6 -11.05 -8.04 -16.22
C PHE A 6 -12.02 -6.91 -15.91
N LYS A 7 -12.60 -6.30 -16.95
CA LYS A 7 -13.57 -5.20 -16.77
C LYS A 7 -14.74 -5.63 -15.89
N LYS A 8 -15.32 -6.81 -16.15
CA LYS A 8 -16.42 -7.33 -15.34
C LYS A 8 -16.01 -7.47 -13.87
N HIS A 9 -14.88 -8.13 -13.61
CA HIS A 9 -14.40 -8.36 -12.26
C HIS A 9 -13.97 -7.07 -11.53
N ALA A 10 -13.40 -6.12 -12.24
CA ALA A 10 -13.08 -4.80 -11.70
C ALA A 10 -14.34 -4.05 -11.25
N HIS A 11 -15.44 -4.14 -12.02
CA HIS A 11 -16.72 -3.58 -11.59
C HIS A 11 -17.27 -4.27 -10.34
N ASP A 12 -17.21 -5.61 -10.27
CA ASP A 12 -17.64 -6.37 -9.09
C ASP A 12 -16.83 -5.99 -7.84
N LEU A 13 -15.51 -5.82 -7.98
CA LEU A 13 -14.63 -5.39 -6.88
C LEU A 13 -14.89 -3.94 -6.45
N VAL A 14 -15.13 -3.02 -7.39
CA VAL A 14 -15.48 -1.63 -7.06
C VAL A 14 -16.77 -1.56 -6.26
N GLU A 15 -17.78 -2.35 -6.61
CA GLU A 15 -19.02 -2.44 -5.85
C GLU A 15 -18.76 -2.93 -4.42
N TRP A 16 -17.95 -3.98 -4.27
CA TRP A 16 -17.56 -4.46 -2.95
C TRP A 16 -16.76 -3.42 -2.15
N MET A 17 -15.81 -2.72 -2.77
CA MET A 17 -14.99 -1.68 -2.12
C MET A 17 -15.87 -0.56 -1.58
N ALA A 18 -16.82 -0.07 -2.40
CA ALA A 18 -17.77 0.97 -1.99
C ALA A 18 -18.62 0.48 -0.80
N SER A 19 -19.18 -0.72 -0.91
CA SER A 19 -19.96 -1.34 0.17
C SER A 19 -19.15 -1.50 1.46
N TYR A 20 -17.89 -1.93 1.37
CA TYR A 20 -16.99 -2.04 2.53
C TYR A 20 -16.75 -0.67 3.18
N MET A 21 -16.47 0.36 2.39
CA MET A 21 -16.24 1.72 2.91
C MET A 21 -17.48 2.29 3.62
N GLU A 22 -18.68 2.08 3.07
CA GLU A 22 -19.94 2.49 3.68
C GLU A 22 -20.22 1.75 5.00
N ASN A 23 -19.86 0.47 5.06
CA ASN A 23 -20.25 -0.43 6.13
C ASN A 23 -19.12 -0.82 7.08
N VAL A 24 -17.92 -0.24 6.97
CA VAL A 24 -16.74 -0.62 7.78
C VAL A 24 -17.01 -0.55 9.28
N ALA A 25 -17.87 0.37 9.72
CA ALA A 25 -18.27 0.53 11.12
C ALA A 25 -19.02 -0.69 11.70
N SER A 26 -19.64 -1.51 10.84
CA SER A 26 -20.36 -2.72 11.26
C SER A 26 -19.44 -3.91 11.56
N TYR A 27 -18.20 -3.89 11.07
CA TYR A 27 -17.21 -4.93 11.34
C TYR A 27 -16.62 -4.80 12.75
N PRO A 28 -16.21 -5.90 13.40
CA PRO A 28 -15.47 -5.81 14.65
C PRO A 28 -14.16 -5.05 14.44
N VAL A 29 -13.87 -4.04 15.24
CA VAL A 29 -12.65 -3.21 15.11
C VAL A 29 -11.38 -4.06 15.04
N LYS A 30 -11.21 -4.98 15.99
CA LYS A 30 -10.10 -5.91 16.09
C LYS A 30 -10.54 -7.31 15.68
N SER A 31 -9.71 -8.02 14.91
CA SER A 31 -9.94 -9.44 14.64
C SER A 31 -10.03 -10.24 15.94
N LYS A 32 -10.90 -11.25 15.92
CA LYS A 32 -11.11 -12.19 17.03
C LYS A 32 -10.36 -13.51 16.84
N SER A 33 -9.64 -13.67 15.73
CA SER A 33 -8.93 -14.89 15.40
C SER A 33 -7.74 -15.14 16.31
N GLN A 34 -7.45 -16.41 16.57
CA GLN A 34 -6.26 -16.84 17.30
C GLN A 34 -5.04 -16.99 16.37
N PRO A 35 -3.81 -16.89 16.88
CA PRO A 35 -2.61 -17.19 16.11
C PRO A 35 -2.70 -18.59 15.45
N GLY A 36 -2.47 -18.65 14.13
CA GLY A 36 -2.54 -19.87 13.33
C GLY A 36 -3.93 -20.25 12.80
N GLU A 37 -5.01 -19.62 13.27
CA GLU A 37 -6.39 -19.95 12.84
C GLU A 37 -6.60 -19.73 11.34
N ILE A 38 -6.21 -18.56 10.82
CA ILE A 38 -6.33 -18.25 9.38
C ILE A 38 -5.48 -19.20 8.55
N LEU A 39 -4.24 -19.46 8.98
CA LEU A 39 -3.32 -20.36 8.30
C LEU A 39 -3.89 -21.79 8.19
N SER A 40 -4.50 -22.29 9.28
CA SER A 40 -5.08 -23.64 9.32
C SER A 40 -6.27 -23.86 8.39
N ARG A 41 -6.84 -22.77 7.85
CA ARG A 41 -7.97 -22.79 6.92
C ARG A 41 -7.54 -22.73 5.46
N LEU A 42 -6.26 -22.44 5.20
CA LEU A 42 -5.70 -22.42 3.85
C LEU A 42 -5.18 -23.82 3.48
N PRO A 43 -5.16 -24.17 2.19
CA PRO A 43 -4.54 -25.41 1.72
C PRO A 43 -3.05 -25.48 2.07
N ASP A 44 -2.55 -26.68 2.38
CA ASP A 44 -1.12 -26.91 2.70
C ASP A 44 -0.20 -26.69 1.49
N ASN A 45 -0.71 -26.80 0.27
CA ASN A 45 0.04 -26.68 -0.97
C ASN A 45 -0.65 -25.69 -1.93
N PRO A 46 0.12 -24.96 -2.77
CA PRO A 46 -0.47 -24.11 -3.80
C PRO A 46 -1.30 -24.94 -4.80
N PRO A 47 -2.30 -24.34 -5.46
CA PRO A 47 -3.13 -25.04 -6.41
C PRO A 47 -2.33 -25.42 -7.67
N ASP A 48 -2.49 -26.67 -8.14
CA ASP A 48 -1.84 -27.16 -9.37
C ASP A 48 -2.43 -26.55 -10.65
N LYS A 49 -3.62 -25.95 -10.54
CA LYS A 49 -4.38 -25.37 -11.66
C LYS A 49 -4.93 -24.00 -11.27
N PRO A 50 -5.16 -23.12 -12.25
CA PRO A 50 -5.84 -21.86 -12.00
C PRO A 50 -7.23 -22.08 -11.39
N GLU A 51 -7.58 -21.26 -10.42
CA GLU A 51 -8.91 -21.20 -9.80
C GLU A 51 -9.70 -20.01 -10.34
N SER A 52 -11.02 -20.05 -10.19
CA SER A 52 -11.85 -18.93 -10.62
C SER A 52 -11.70 -17.75 -9.65
N LEU A 53 -11.87 -16.52 -10.15
CA LEU A 53 -11.86 -15.34 -9.28
C LEU A 53 -12.98 -15.39 -8.25
N ARG A 54 -14.09 -16.07 -8.57
CA ARG A 54 -15.20 -16.27 -7.63
C ARG A 54 -14.77 -17.10 -6.44
N ASP A 55 -14.14 -18.25 -6.67
CA ASP A 55 -13.69 -19.13 -5.59
C ASP A 55 -12.65 -18.41 -4.71
N PHE A 56 -11.71 -17.70 -5.34
CA PHE A 56 -10.76 -16.83 -4.63
C PHE A 56 -11.47 -15.76 -3.77
N PHE A 57 -12.49 -15.10 -4.30
CA PHE A 57 -13.19 -14.04 -3.60
C PHE A 57 -14.05 -14.58 -2.46
N ASP A 58 -14.68 -15.75 -2.65
CA ASP A 58 -15.40 -16.47 -1.60
C ASP A 58 -14.44 -16.86 -0.46
N ASP A 59 -13.23 -17.32 -0.77
CA ASP A 59 -12.19 -17.60 0.23
C ASP A 59 -11.70 -16.32 0.93
N PHE A 60 -11.52 -15.23 0.19
CA PHE A 60 -11.18 -13.93 0.79
C PHE A 60 -12.24 -13.49 1.82
N LEU A 61 -13.52 -13.56 1.47
CA LEU A 61 -14.61 -13.17 2.37
C LEU A 61 -14.76 -14.13 3.56
N ASN A 62 -14.61 -15.43 3.36
CA ASN A 62 -14.88 -16.41 4.41
C ASN A 62 -13.66 -16.70 5.29
N ILE A 63 -12.45 -16.70 4.72
CA ILE A 63 -11.20 -17.07 5.40
C ILE A 63 -10.45 -15.82 5.84
N ILE A 64 -10.20 -14.86 4.95
CA ILE A 64 -9.32 -13.73 5.24
C ILE A 64 -10.03 -12.63 6.03
N MET A 65 -11.20 -12.18 5.60
CA MET A 65 -11.92 -11.06 6.22
C MET A 65 -12.16 -11.21 7.74
N PRO A 66 -12.51 -12.38 8.29
CA PRO A 66 -12.62 -12.56 9.76
C PRO A 66 -11.30 -12.32 10.51
N GLY A 67 -10.16 -12.54 9.85
CA GLY A 67 -8.82 -12.30 10.36
C GLY A 67 -8.38 -10.83 10.30
N ILE A 68 -9.13 -9.96 9.64
CA ILE A 68 -8.75 -8.55 9.45
C ILE A 68 -9.07 -7.73 10.70
N THR A 69 -8.11 -6.90 11.10
CA THR A 69 -8.35 -5.77 12.00
C THR A 69 -8.66 -4.56 11.14
N HIS A 70 -9.81 -3.92 11.35
CA HIS A 70 -10.35 -2.90 10.47
C HIS A 70 -9.82 -1.51 10.88
N TRP A 71 -8.63 -1.17 10.41
CA TRP A 71 -7.96 0.11 10.72
C TRP A 71 -8.76 1.36 10.32
N GLN A 72 -9.62 1.25 9.29
CA GLN A 72 -10.51 2.34 8.86
C GLN A 72 -11.84 2.39 9.61
N ASN A 73 -12.07 1.49 10.58
CA ASN A 73 -13.27 1.56 11.40
C ASN A 73 -13.23 2.85 12.24
N PRO A 74 -14.32 3.64 12.33
CA PRO A 74 -14.35 4.90 13.08
C PRO A 74 -14.09 4.73 14.58
N ASN A 75 -14.17 3.50 15.11
CA ASN A 75 -13.88 3.17 16.49
C ASN A 75 -12.47 2.57 16.69
N PHE A 76 -11.59 2.62 15.67
CA PHE A 76 -10.19 2.21 15.79
C PHE A 76 -9.35 3.34 16.40
N TYR A 77 -8.89 3.16 17.64
CA TYR A 77 -8.08 4.15 18.38
C TYR A 77 -6.72 3.61 18.84
N ALA A 78 -6.26 2.50 18.27
CA ALA A 78 -4.94 1.95 18.57
C ALA A 78 -3.85 2.57 17.68
N TYR A 79 -2.60 2.58 18.15
CA TYR A 79 -1.43 3.03 17.39
C TYR A 79 -1.58 4.44 16.77
N PHE A 80 -1.03 4.63 15.57
CA PHE A 80 -1.30 5.79 14.72
C PHE A 80 -2.22 5.38 13.55
N PRO A 81 -3.05 6.30 13.04
CA PRO A 81 -3.94 6.01 11.91
C PRO A 81 -3.16 5.55 10.67
N ALA A 82 -3.60 4.45 10.06
CA ALA A 82 -3.14 4.02 8.73
C ALA A 82 -4.03 4.69 7.68
N ASN A 83 -3.89 5.99 7.46
CA ASN A 83 -4.85 6.78 6.68
C ASN A 83 -5.03 6.28 5.24
N THR A 84 -6.28 6.24 4.78
CA THR A 84 -6.64 6.05 3.36
C THR A 84 -7.73 7.02 2.94
N SER A 85 -7.92 7.21 1.64
CA SER A 85 -8.96 8.06 1.06
C SER A 85 -9.47 7.48 -0.27
N PRO A 86 -10.71 7.77 -0.68
CA PRO A 86 -11.19 7.38 -2.01
C PRO A 86 -10.22 7.75 -3.16
N PRO A 87 -9.68 8.99 -3.26
CA PRO A 87 -8.75 9.32 -4.33
C PRO A 87 -7.41 8.57 -4.26
N SER A 88 -6.89 8.26 -3.06
CA SER A 88 -5.65 7.47 -2.96
C SER A 88 -5.84 6.04 -3.45
N ILE A 89 -7.00 5.42 -3.16
CA ILE A 89 -7.34 4.08 -3.65
C ILE A 89 -7.44 4.07 -5.19
N LEU A 90 -8.09 5.08 -5.78
CA LEU A 90 -8.18 5.20 -7.24
C LEU A 90 -6.80 5.45 -7.88
N ALA A 91 -5.93 6.23 -7.23
CA ALA A 91 -4.55 6.42 -7.69
C ALA A 91 -3.77 5.11 -7.67
N GLU A 92 -3.92 4.27 -6.63
CA GLU A 92 -3.31 2.93 -6.58
C GLU A 92 -3.78 2.03 -7.73
N MET A 93 -5.05 2.12 -8.13
CA MET A 93 -5.54 1.39 -9.31
C MET A 93 -4.84 1.83 -10.59
N ILE A 94 -4.60 3.13 -10.77
CA ILE A 94 -3.86 3.67 -11.92
C ILE A 94 -2.41 3.19 -11.87
N THR A 95 -1.73 3.33 -10.73
CA THR A 95 -0.34 2.88 -10.54
C THR A 95 -0.19 1.40 -10.82
N SER A 96 -1.08 0.57 -10.29
CA SER A 96 -1.06 -0.88 -10.50
C SER A 96 -1.36 -1.28 -11.95
N THR A 97 -2.20 -0.51 -12.66
CA THR A 97 -2.51 -0.75 -14.07
C THR A 97 -1.32 -0.42 -14.98
N LEU A 98 -0.60 0.67 -14.68
CA LEU A 98 0.57 1.10 -15.44
C LEU A 98 1.80 0.23 -15.14
N ALA A 99 1.95 -0.22 -13.89
CA ALA A 99 3.04 -1.07 -13.41
C ALA A 99 4.43 -0.59 -13.85
N VAL A 100 4.64 0.74 -13.83
CA VAL A 100 5.88 1.38 -14.28
C VAL A 100 7.00 1.18 -13.27
N GLN A 101 8.22 0.99 -13.78
CA GLN A 101 9.43 0.99 -12.96
C GLN A 101 10.12 2.35 -13.05
N CYS A 102 10.35 2.97 -11.89
CA CYS A 102 10.80 4.37 -11.79
C CYS A 102 12.23 4.49 -11.25
N MET A 103 13.12 3.57 -11.62
CA MET A 103 14.47 3.48 -11.05
C MET A 103 15.41 4.62 -11.47
N ILE A 104 15.24 5.15 -12.69
CA ILE A 104 15.95 6.31 -13.21
C ILE A 104 14.98 7.14 -14.06
N TRP A 105 15.31 8.40 -14.29
CA TRP A 105 14.44 9.29 -15.07
C TRP A 105 14.04 8.70 -16.43
N GLU A 106 14.97 8.05 -17.15
CA GLU A 106 14.70 7.45 -18.47
C GLU A 106 13.64 6.34 -18.45
N THR A 107 13.46 5.64 -17.32
CA THR A 107 12.50 4.51 -17.26
C THR A 107 11.06 4.98 -17.04
N SER A 108 10.85 6.17 -16.48
CA SER A 108 9.54 6.81 -16.36
C SER A 108 9.66 8.31 -16.05
N PRO A 109 9.89 9.17 -17.06
CA PRO A 109 10.10 10.60 -16.86
C PRO A 109 8.95 11.28 -16.12
N ALA A 110 7.71 10.95 -16.51
CA ALA A 110 6.51 11.52 -15.91
C ALA A 110 6.37 11.19 -14.42
N ALA A 111 6.77 9.98 -14.00
CA ALA A 111 6.73 9.60 -12.60
C ALA A 111 7.78 10.36 -11.78
N ALA A 112 9.01 10.45 -12.29
CA ALA A 112 10.09 11.17 -11.62
C ALA A 112 9.76 12.68 -11.44
N GLU A 113 9.30 13.34 -12.51
CA GLU A 113 8.96 14.77 -12.46
C GLU A 113 7.70 15.05 -11.62
N LEU A 114 6.72 14.14 -11.64
CA LEU A 114 5.53 14.26 -10.80
C LEU A 114 5.89 14.13 -9.31
N GLU A 115 6.74 13.17 -8.95
CA GLU A 115 7.22 13.01 -7.57
C GLU A 115 7.93 14.28 -7.10
N GLU A 116 8.86 14.81 -7.88
CA GLU A 116 9.56 16.06 -7.56
C GLU A 116 8.57 17.20 -7.33
N LYS A 117 7.60 17.38 -8.24
CA LYS A 117 6.59 18.44 -8.10
C LYS A 117 5.75 18.28 -6.84
N MET A 118 5.34 17.06 -6.52
CA MET A 118 4.55 16.76 -5.33
C MET A 118 5.33 17.03 -4.03
N MET A 119 6.62 16.69 -4.00
CA MET A 119 7.47 16.96 -2.83
C MET A 119 7.73 18.46 -2.64
N LEU A 120 7.88 19.22 -3.72
CA LEU A 120 7.96 20.69 -3.66
C LEU A 120 6.66 21.31 -3.11
N TRP A 121 5.50 20.83 -3.56
CA TRP A 121 4.21 21.27 -3.00
C TRP A 121 4.09 20.93 -1.52
N LEU A 122 4.49 19.73 -1.10
CA LEU A 122 4.46 19.32 0.30
C LEU A 122 5.37 20.20 1.17
N ARG A 123 6.57 20.52 0.69
CA ARG A 123 7.50 21.45 1.35
C ARG A 123 6.84 22.81 1.58
N ASP A 124 6.23 23.37 0.53
CA ASP A 124 5.59 24.68 0.60
C ASP A 124 4.36 24.66 1.54
N MET A 125 3.54 23.60 1.49
CA MET A 125 2.38 23.42 2.38
C MET A 125 2.76 23.27 3.86
N THR A 126 3.94 22.73 4.15
CA THR A 126 4.44 22.52 5.52
C THR A 126 5.30 23.68 6.03
N GLY A 127 5.62 24.67 5.18
CA GLY A 127 6.44 25.81 5.55
C GLY A 127 7.92 25.47 5.76
N LEU A 128 8.41 24.38 5.15
CA LEU A 128 9.83 24.02 5.19
C LEU A 128 10.66 25.01 4.34
N PRO A 129 11.96 25.23 4.67
CA PRO A 129 12.81 26.15 3.91
C PRO A 129 12.94 25.76 2.43
N GLU A 130 13.06 26.76 1.54
CA GLU A 130 13.18 26.54 0.08
C GLU A 130 14.40 25.70 -0.32
N THR A 131 15.43 25.62 0.52
CA THR A 131 16.61 24.78 0.29
C THR A 131 16.36 23.28 0.52
N PHE A 132 15.18 22.90 0.99
CA PHE A 132 14.82 21.49 1.18
C PHE A 132 14.27 20.91 -0.13
N GLU A 133 14.68 19.69 -0.40
CA GLU A 133 14.17 18.81 -1.45
C GLU A 133 13.68 17.51 -0.81
N GLY A 134 12.95 16.68 -1.56
CA GLY A 134 12.34 15.48 -1.03
C GLY A 134 12.18 14.38 -2.06
N VAL A 135 12.05 13.15 -1.55
CA VAL A 135 11.82 11.91 -2.30
C VAL A 135 10.77 11.11 -1.53
N ILE A 136 9.91 10.37 -2.24
CA ILE A 136 8.93 9.48 -1.62
C ILE A 136 9.62 8.15 -1.26
N GLN A 137 9.37 7.67 -0.05
CA GLN A 137 9.93 6.43 0.48
C GLN A 137 8.81 5.58 1.07
N ASP A 138 9.04 4.28 1.22
CA ASP A 138 8.05 3.33 1.73
C ASP A 138 7.71 3.56 3.23
N THR A 139 8.70 3.95 4.04
CA THR A 139 8.57 4.11 5.48
C THR A 139 9.47 5.23 6.02
N ALA A 140 9.17 5.71 7.23
CA ALA A 140 10.07 6.61 7.94
C ALA A 140 11.41 5.94 8.29
N SER A 141 11.46 4.61 8.44
CA SER A 141 12.65 3.86 8.84
C SER A 141 13.69 3.82 7.72
N THR A 142 13.28 3.59 6.48
CA THR A 142 14.17 3.61 5.31
C THR A 142 14.68 5.01 5.01
N SER A 143 13.83 6.05 5.11
CA SER A 143 14.26 7.45 5.04
C SER A 143 15.29 7.79 6.11
N THR A 144 15.07 7.34 7.35
CA THR A 144 16.01 7.57 8.46
C THR A 144 17.33 6.84 8.23
N LEU A 145 17.28 5.60 7.73
CA LEU A 145 18.48 4.83 7.38
C LEU A 145 19.28 5.54 6.29
N ALA A 146 18.64 6.02 5.22
CA ALA A 146 19.31 6.77 4.15
C ALA A 146 19.98 8.05 4.68
N ALA A 147 19.30 8.79 5.57
CA ALA A 147 19.85 9.98 6.21
C ALA A 147 21.08 9.67 7.08
N ILE A 148 21.02 8.61 7.90
CA ILE A 148 22.13 8.19 8.77
C ILE A 148 23.31 7.70 7.93
N LEU A 149 23.07 6.90 6.89
CA LEU A 149 24.12 6.45 5.98
C LEU A 149 24.82 7.65 5.30
N THR A 150 24.04 8.60 4.79
CA THR A 150 24.59 9.82 4.17
C THR A 150 25.44 10.62 5.17
N ALA A 151 24.97 10.78 6.41
CA ALA A 151 25.72 11.46 7.46
C ALA A 151 27.02 10.71 7.79
N ARG A 152 26.97 9.38 7.93
CA ARG A 152 28.13 8.52 8.16
C ARG A 152 29.16 8.68 7.05
N GLU A 153 28.78 8.48 5.78
CA GLU A 153 29.71 8.58 4.65
C GLU A 153 30.38 9.96 4.61
N LYS A 154 29.59 11.02 4.78
CA LYS A 154 30.10 12.40 4.78
C LYS A 154 31.10 12.66 5.90
N THR A 155 30.89 12.10 7.09
CA THR A 155 31.78 12.30 8.24
C THR A 155 33.02 11.40 8.20
N THR A 156 32.89 10.20 7.65
CA THR A 156 33.93 9.16 7.68
C THR A 156 34.75 9.09 6.39
N ASP A 157 34.43 9.92 5.40
CA ASP A 157 35.01 9.90 4.05
C ASP A 157 35.01 8.48 3.45
N TYR A 158 33.86 7.81 3.55
CA TYR A 158 33.63 6.43 3.09
C TYR A 158 34.56 5.36 3.71
N SER A 159 35.18 5.65 4.87
CA SER A 159 35.99 4.64 5.56
C SER A 159 35.14 3.47 6.08
N ILE A 160 35.70 2.27 5.99
CA ILE A 160 35.10 1.03 6.48
C ILE A 160 35.86 0.56 7.73
N ASN A 161 35.17 -0.16 8.62
CA ASN A 161 35.86 -0.84 9.72
C ASN A 161 36.72 -1.95 9.12
N GLU A 162 38.04 -1.87 9.33
CA GLU A 162 38.98 -2.98 9.07
C GLU A 162 38.86 -4.08 10.14
#